data_AF-A0A317YMG8-F1
#
_entry.id   AF-A0A317YMG8-F1
#
_cell.length_a   1.000
_cell.length_b   1.000
_cell.length_c   1.000
_cell.angle_alpha   90.00
_cell.angle_beta   90.00
_cell.angle_gamma   90.00
#
_symmetry.space_group_name_H-M   'P 1'
#
loop_
_entity.id
_entity.type
_entity.pdbx_description
1 polymer ?
#
loop_
_entity_poly.entity_id
_entity_poly.type
_entity_poly.pdbx_seq_one_letter_code
_entity_poly.pdbx_strand_id
1 'polypeptide(L)'
;VESYVSGTHHKSMEVFVKIIGENLTTGERYLAATCFTTFVAVPSHMNEETEFTVPKVIPDTAEEKLVCAGYEKRRKQRLQEREDYRALAAQLSTDLHWLKNEGIDD
;
A
#
# COMPACT_ATOMS: atom_id res chain seq x y z
N VAL A 1 -4.54 -3.84 -16.51
CA VAL A 1 -3.93 -3.25 -15.30
C VAL A 1 -2.45 -3.59 -15.34
N GLU A 2 -1.59 -2.62 -15.12
CA GLU A 2 -0.14 -2.80 -15.07
C GLU A 2 0.34 -2.39 -13.67
N SER A 3 1.26 -3.14 -13.09
CA SER A 3 1.84 -2.81 -11.79
C SER A 3 3.30 -3.22 -11.69
N TYR A 4 4.07 -2.43 -10.93
CA TYR A 4 5.48 -2.70 -10.66
C TYR A 4 5.92 -2.05 -9.35
N VAL A 5 7.01 -2.56 -8.77
CA VAL A 5 7.56 -2.03 -7.53
C VAL A 5 8.22 -0.68 -7.80
N SER A 6 7.74 0.39 -7.16
CA SER A 6 8.25 1.76 -7.31
C SER A 6 9.26 2.16 -6.23
N GLY A 7 9.41 1.34 -5.18
CA GLY A 7 10.47 1.52 -4.20
C GLY A 7 10.41 0.52 -3.04
N THR A 8 11.55 0.31 -2.38
CA THR A 8 11.68 -0.68 -1.31
C THR A 8 12.47 -0.17 -0.11
N HIS A 9 12.11 -0.69 1.07
CA HIS A 9 12.83 -0.45 2.31
C HIS A 9 13.35 -1.76 2.90
N HIS A 10 13.19 -2.00 4.21
CA HIS A 10 13.66 -3.21 4.87
C HIS A 10 12.85 -4.45 4.44
N LYS A 11 11.56 -4.50 4.77
CA LYS A 11 10.63 -5.56 4.34
C LYS A 11 9.45 -5.05 3.50
N SER A 12 9.34 -3.74 3.32
CA SER A 12 8.20 -3.12 2.64
C SER A 12 8.51 -2.78 1.19
N MET A 13 7.53 -2.96 0.32
CA MET A 13 7.55 -2.64 -1.10
C MET A 13 6.40 -1.67 -1.40
N GLU A 14 6.68 -0.53 -2.01
CA GLU A 14 5.66 0.29 -2.67
C GLU A 14 5.45 -0.23 -4.09
N VAL A 15 4.20 -0.45 -4.48
CA VAL A 15 3.80 -0.91 -5.80
C VAL A 15 2.97 0.18 -6.45
N PHE A 16 3.46 0.68 -7.59
CA PHE A 16 2.70 1.54 -8.47
C PHE A 16 1.76 0.70 -9.33
N VAL A 17 0.53 1.16 -9.49
CA VAL A 17 -0.50 0.54 -10.32
C VAL A 17 -1.02 1.56 -11.31
N LYS A 18 -1.08 1.17 -12.58
CA LYS A 18 -1.58 1.96 -13.71
C LYS A 18 -2.74 1.21 -14.36
N ILE A 19 -3.89 1.87 -14.46
CA ILE A 19 -5.09 1.34 -15.10
C ILE A 19 -5.30 2.09 -16.41
N ILE A 20 -5.22 1.37 -17.53
CA ILE A 20 -5.44 1.91 -18.87
C ILE A 20 -6.82 1.45 -19.33
N GLY A 21 -7.65 2.40 -19.75
CA GLY A 21 -8.88 2.14 -20.48
C GLY A 21 -8.62 2.17 -21.99
N GLU A 22 -9.41 1.41 -22.75
CA GLU A 22 -9.33 1.38 -24.21
C GLU A 22 -10.74 1.38 -24.81
N ASN A 23 -10.98 2.25 -25.79
CA ASN A 23 -12.20 2.19 -26.60
C ASN A 23 -12.01 1.12 -27.68
N LEU A 24 -12.77 0.03 -27.61
CA LEU A 24 -12.61 -1.12 -28.50
C LEU A 24 -12.97 -0.83 -29.98
N THR A 25 -13.77 0.19 -30.24
CA THR A 25 -14.15 0.56 -31.62
C THR A 25 -13.07 1.43 -32.27
N THR A 26 -12.43 2.33 -31.51
CA THR A 26 -11.43 3.27 -32.06
C THR A 26 -9.98 2.85 -31.80
N GLY A 27 -9.73 1.95 -30.85
CA GLY A 27 -8.40 1.59 -30.36
C GLY A 27 -7.74 2.67 -29.48
N GLU A 28 -8.46 3.76 -29.15
CA GLU A 28 -7.91 4.85 -28.35
C GLU A 28 -7.73 4.42 -26.88
N ARG A 29 -6.52 4.62 -26.37
CA ARG A 29 -6.15 4.31 -24.98
C ARG A 29 -6.03 5.57 -24.14
N TYR A 30 -6.49 5.50 -22.90
CA TYR A 30 -6.37 6.59 -21.94
C TYR A 30 -6.02 6.07 -20.55
N LEU A 31 -5.39 6.93 -19.75
CA LEU A 31 -5.09 6.62 -18.35
C LEU A 31 -6.36 6.79 -17.51
N ALA A 32 -6.90 5.69 -17.00
CA ALA A 32 -8.13 5.69 -16.23
C ALA A 32 -7.87 5.98 -14.74
N ALA A 33 -6.83 5.37 -14.16
CA ALA A 33 -6.47 5.59 -12.77
C ALA A 33 -5.01 5.21 -12.50
N THR A 34 -4.49 5.75 -11.40
CA THR A 34 -3.21 5.33 -10.82
C THR A 34 -3.36 5.16 -9.31
N CYS A 35 -2.50 4.32 -8.73
CA CYS A 35 -2.49 4.06 -7.29
C CYS A 35 -1.07 3.68 -6.84
N PHE A 36 -0.74 4.02 -5.59
CA PHE A 36 0.41 3.47 -4.89
C PHE A 36 -0.10 2.62 -3.73
N THR A 37 0.33 1.36 -3.68
CA THR A 37 0.00 0.43 -2.61
C THR A 37 1.28 0.02 -1.87
N THR A 38 1.16 -0.41 -0.62
CA THR A 38 2.32 -0.88 0.16
C THR A 38 2.10 -2.32 0.60
N PHE A 39 3.06 -3.17 0.27
CA PHE A 39 3.13 -4.56 0.71
C PHE A 39 4.28 -4.74 1.70
N VAL A 40 4.15 -5.73 2.58
CA VAL A 40 5.22 -6.14 3.51
C VAL A 40 5.46 -7.62 3.31
N ALA A 41 6.70 -7.98 3.00
CA ALA A 41 7.11 -9.38 2.94
C ALA A 41 7.15 -9.95 4.36
N VAL A 42 6.55 -11.13 4.54
CA VAL A 42 6.43 -11.85 5.81
C VAL A 42 6.93 -13.29 5.63
N PRO A 43 7.44 -13.94 6.70
CA PRO A 43 7.75 -15.36 6.66
C PRO A 43 6.52 -16.18 6.27
N SER A 44 6.73 -17.31 5.61
CA SER A 44 5.67 -18.24 5.22
C SER A 44 6.13 -19.69 5.39
N HIS A 45 5.21 -20.65 5.32
CA HIS A 45 5.57 -22.07 5.36
C HIS A 45 6.52 -22.51 4.22
N MET A 46 6.58 -21.74 3.13
CA MET A 46 7.50 -21.99 2.01
C MET A 46 8.84 -21.27 2.16
N ASN A 47 8.92 -20.29 3.07
CA ASN A 47 10.14 -19.57 3.41
C ASN A 47 10.07 -19.11 4.87
N GLU A 48 10.63 -19.93 5.75
CA GLU A 48 10.59 -19.76 7.20
C GLU A 48 11.58 -18.69 7.70
N GLU A 49 12.44 -18.16 6.83
CA GLU A 49 13.41 -17.13 7.21
C GLU A 49 12.68 -15.92 7.81
N THR A 50 13.03 -15.58 9.05
CA THR A 50 12.43 -14.47 9.79
C THR A 50 13.25 -13.19 9.67
N GLU A 51 14.54 -13.31 9.35
CA GLU A 51 15.48 -12.20 9.16
C GLU A 51 15.86 -12.07 7.69
N PHE A 52 15.17 -11.17 6.97
CA PHE A 52 15.45 -10.93 5.56
C PHE A 52 15.16 -9.47 5.19
N THR A 53 15.69 -9.06 4.04
CA THR A 53 15.39 -7.76 3.42
C THR A 53 14.92 -7.93 1.98
N VAL A 54 14.08 -7.00 1.52
CA VAL A 54 13.65 -6.97 0.12
C VAL A 54 14.71 -6.27 -0.75
N PRO A 55 14.98 -6.76 -1.97
CA PRO A 55 15.93 -6.13 -2.89
C PRO A 55 15.58 -4.67 -3.22
N LYS A 56 16.59 -3.89 -3.60
CA LYS A 56 16.42 -2.52 -4.09
C LYS A 56 15.87 -2.50 -5.52
N VAL A 57 15.05 -1.50 -5.80
CA VAL A 57 14.50 -1.25 -7.15
C VAL A 57 15.53 -0.50 -7.98
N ILE A 58 15.75 -0.96 -9.20
CA ILE A 58 16.57 -0.30 -10.21
C ILE A 58 15.64 -0.02 -11.40
N PRO A 59 15.25 1.24 -11.64
CA PRO A 59 14.35 1.60 -12.74
C PRO A 59 15.11 1.73 -14.06
N ASP A 60 14.55 1.18 -15.13
CA ASP A 60 15.19 1.12 -16.44
C ASP A 60 14.62 2.18 -17.39
N THR A 61 13.28 2.23 -17.51
CA THR A 61 12.58 3.11 -18.44
C THR A 61 12.44 4.55 -17.92
N ALA A 62 12.13 5.49 -18.81
CA ALA A 62 11.87 6.88 -18.43
C ALA A 62 10.65 7.01 -17.49
N GLU A 63 9.60 6.23 -17.73
CA GLU A 63 8.40 6.19 -16.88
C GLU A 63 8.76 5.66 -15.48
N GLU A 64 9.47 4.54 -15.40
CA GLU A 64 9.88 3.95 -14.13
C GLU A 64 10.78 4.90 -13.33
N LYS A 65 11.73 5.57 -13.97
CA LYS A 65 12.60 6.57 -13.32
C LYS A 65 11.80 7.72 -12.73
N LEU A 66 10.81 8.23 -13.48
CA LEU A 66 9.90 9.28 -13.01
C LEU A 66 9.08 8.81 -11.79
N VAL A 67 8.49 7.61 -11.87
CA VAL A 67 7.64 7.06 -10.81
C VAL A 67 8.46 6.75 -9.55
N CYS A 68 9.64 6.13 -9.70
CA CYS A 68 10.52 5.75 -8.59
C CYS A 68 11.17 6.96 -7.91
N ALA A 69 11.47 8.04 -8.65
CA ALA A 69 12.06 9.26 -8.06
C ALA A 69 11.19 9.87 -6.94
N GLY A 70 9.87 9.67 -6.98
CA GLY A 70 8.94 10.15 -5.96
C GLY A 70 8.82 9.28 -4.70
N TYR A 71 9.46 8.09 -4.66
CA TYR A 71 9.26 7.09 -3.61
C TYR A 71 9.53 7.62 -2.20
N GLU A 72 10.69 8.24 -1.97
CA GLU A 72 11.09 8.67 -0.62
C GLU A 72 10.13 9.72 -0.03
N LYS A 73 9.56 10.59 -0.88
CA LYS A 73 8.54 11.56 -0.45
C LYS A 73 7.25 10.84 -0.01
N ARG A 74 6.73 9.94 -0.84
CA ARG A 74 5.52 9.16 -0.53
C ARG A 74 5.71 8.28 0.70
N ARG A 75 6.87 7.64 0.85
CA ARG A 75 7.23 6.84 2.03
C ARG A 75 7.15 7.67 3.32
N LYS A 76 7.68 8.89 3.32
CA LYS A 76 7.61 9.79 4.48
C LYS A 76 6.15 10.15 4.82
N GLN A 77 5.35 10.50 3.82
CA GLN A 77 3.91 10.80 4.01
C GLN A 77 3.16 9.60 4.60
N ARG A 78 3.33 8.41 4.01
CA ARG A 78 2.70 7.17 4.51
C ARG A 78 3.10 6.84 5.94
N LEU A 79 4.36 7.10 6.33
CA LEU A 79 4.80 6.88 7.71
C LEU A 79 4.14 7.87 8.67
N GLN A 80 3.98 9.13 8.27
CA GLN A 80 3.24 10.12 9.06
C GLN A 80 1.77 9.70 9.23
N GLU A 81 1.08 9.37 8.14
CA GLU A 81 -0.31 8.89 8.15
C GLU A 81 -0.49 7.66 9.06
N ARG A 82 0.50 6.76 9.08
CA ARG A 82 0.49 5.59 9.96
C ARG A 82 0.57 5.97 11.44
N GLU A 83 1.42 6.92 11.80
CA GLU A 83 1.51 7.38 13.20
C GLU A 83 0.26 8.16 13.61
N ASP A 84 -0.29 8.99 12.73
CA ASP A 84 -1.56 9.70 12.96
C ASP A 84 -2.71 8.71 13.18
N TYR A 85 -2.81 7.69 12.32
CA TYR A 85 -3.79 6.61 12.45
C TYR A 85 -3.60 5.82 13.76
N ARG A 86 -2.36 5.53 14.15
CA ARG A 86 -2.07 4.83 15.41
C ARG A 86 -2.52 5.66 16.61
N ALA A 87 -2.27 6.97 16.60
CA ALA A 87 -2.70 7.88 17.66
C ALA A 87 -4.23 7.93 17.78
N LEU A 88 -4.93 8.00 16.63
CA LEU A 88 -6.39 7.93 16.60
C LEU A 88 -6.91 6.59 17.11
N ALA A 89 -6.40 5.47 16.58
CA ALA A 89 -6.84 4.13 16.92
C ALA A 89 -6.67 3.81 18.40
N ALA A 90 -5.63 4.33 19.05
CA ALA A 90 -5.41 4.18 20.49
C ALA A 90 -6.50 4.84 21.36
N GLN A 91 -7.25 5.79 20.82
CA GLN A 91 -8.35 6.48 21.51
C GLN A 91 -9.73 5.86 21.24
N LEU A 92 -9.84 4.96 20.26
CA LEU A 92 -11.09 4.34 19.88
C LEU A 92 -11.37 3.10 20.75
N SER A 93 -12.57 3.01 21.32
CA SER A 93 -13.02 1.79 22.01
C SER A 93 -13.22 0.67 20.98
N THR A 94 -12.80 -0.53 21.35
CA THR A 94 -13.03 -1.77 20.59
C THR A 94 -14.28 -2.52 21.06
N ASP A 95 -15.05 -1.94 21.98
CA ASP A 95 -16.24 -2.58 22.53
C ASP A 95 -17.39 -2.57 21.50
N LEU A 96 -18.17 -3.64 21.51
CA LEU A 96 -19.38 -3.72 20.70
C LEU A 96 -20.43 -2.76 21.26
N HIS A 97 -20.71 -1.69 20.52
CA HIS A 97 -21.59 -0.62 20.97
C HIS A 97 -23.03 -1.08 21.26
N TRP A 98 -23.49 -2.17 20.65
CA TRP A 98 -24.84 -2.73 20.86
C TRP A 98 -24.95 -3.68 22.05
N LEU A 99 -23.83 -4.13 22.66
CA LEU A 99 -23.86 -4.92 23.89
C LEU A 99 -23.98 -4.07 25.17
N LYS A 100 -24.05 -2.73 25.04
CA LYS A 100 -24.10 -1.81 26.18
C LYS A 100 -25.46 -1.78 26.90
N ASN A 101 -26.51 -2.41 26.37
CA ASN A 101 -27.88 -2.36 26.89
C ASN A 101 -28.60 -3.73 26.95
N GLU A 102 -27.91 -4.83 27.26
CA GLU A 102 -28.61 -6.07 27.66
C GLU A 102 -28.38 -6.35 29.15
N GLY A 103 -29.27 -5.78 29.98
CA GLY A 103 -29.40 -6.11 31.40
C GLY A 103 -29.30 -4.89 32.32
N ILE A 104 -30.45 -4.23 32.57
CA ILE A 104 -31.06 -3.98 33.88
C ILE A 104 -32.47 -3.44 33.55
N ASP A 105 -33.41 -4.36 33.37
CA ASP A 105 -34.83 -4.17 33.68
C ASP A 105 -35.17 -5.38 34.55
N ASP A 106 -34.82 -5.30 35.84
CA ASP A 106 -35.34 -6.10 36.96
C ASP A 106 -35.38 -5.20 38.20
#